data_AF-A0A8K0G8P9-F1
#
_entry.id   AF-A0A8K0G8P9-F1
#
_cell.length_a   1.000
_cell.length_b   1.000
_cell.length_c   1.000
_cell.angle_alpha   90.00
_cell.angle_beta   90.00
_cell.angle_gamma   90.00
#
_symmetry.space_group_name_H-M   'P 1'
#
loop_
_entity.id
_entity.type
_entity.pdbx_description
1 polymer ?
#
loop_
_entity_poly.entity_id
_entity_poly.type
_entity_poly.pdbx_seq_one_letter_code
_entity_poly.pdbx_strand_id
1 'polypeptide(L)'
;MENYKWHFPQWHLQTVRENYSRKKTFFKYQSSELGIRALLCPVVSKRFYNVWSPETQSCIIGNNVSSKGHLSVRNPSLPVAIPMKYRNFSIGIGGPNDAQLELYGKCNYMSIKHAEIYYDDFEHLFQLLNYSCYGTYVDNVFAANNEMKPNPNRARCESKKFRIDPAQKCVVRSHACECVPSTVEKLNQGWEGSLIVGHGSVLRFGCVKFIFLVIDHSLIVT
;
A
#
# COMPACT_ATOMS: atom_id res chain seq x y z
N MET A 1 -15.36 23.74 11.24
CA MET A 1 -13.99 23.73 10.66
C MET A 1 -13.08 23.07 11.68
N GLU A 2 -12.84 21.76 11.56
CA GLU A 2 -12.01 21.03 12.52
C GLU A 2 -10.62 20.79 11.93
N ASN A 3 -9.62 21.34 12.61
CA ASN A 3 -8.21 21.25 12.27
C ASN A 3 -7.64 19.91 12.76
N TYR A 4 -7.58 18.90 11.89
CA TYR A 4 -6.81 17.69 12.16
C TYR A 4 -5.31 17.98 11.92
N LYS A 5 -4.62 18.42 12.98
CA LYS A 5 -3.15 18.52 13.02
C LYS A 5 -2.57 17.11 13.22
N TRP A 6 -2.06 16.52 12.15
CA TRP A 6 -1.25 15.30 12.23
C TRP A 6 0.14 15.66 12.80
N HIS A 7 0.41 15.22 14.03
CA HIS A 7 1.74 15.33 14.62
C HIS A 7 2.62 14.17 14.14
N PHE A 8 3.54 14.47 13.21
CA PHE A 8 4.60 13.54 12.81
C PHE A 8 5.74 13.57 13.84
N PRO A 9 6.27 12.42 14.29
CA PRO A 9 7.42 12.37 15.19
C PRO A 9 8.69 12.95 14.51
N GLN A 10 9.40 13.86 15.20
CA GLN A 10 10.55 14.58 14.62
C GLN A 10 11.73 13.71 14.18
N TRP A 11 11.88 12.48 14.70
CA TRP A 11 12.99 11.59 14.33
C TRP A 11 12.95 11.14 12.86
N HIS A 12 11.79 11.19 12.20
CA HIS A 12 11.66 10.85 10.78
C HIS A 12 12.29 11.91 9.85
N LEU A 13 12.41 13.16 10.30
CA LEU A 13 12.99 14.25 9.50
C LEU A 13 14.52 14.19 9.43
N GLN A 14 15.18 13.57 10.42
CA GLN A 14 16.64 13.45 10.44
C GLN A 14 17.15 12.37 9.49
N THR A 15 16.52 11.20 9.47
CA THR A 15 16.92 10.08 8.59
C THR A 15 16.71 10.40 7.10
N VAL A 16 15.72 11.22 6.76
CA VAL A 16 15.47 11.69 5.38
C VAL A 16 16.44 12.81 4.98
N ARG A 17 16.82 13.71 5.91
CA ARG A 17 17.76 14.82 5.64
C ARG A 17 19.19 14.34 5.38
N GLU A 18 19.66 13.34 6.11
CA GLU A 18 21.05 12.85 5.98
C GLU A 18 21.31 12.19 4.61
N ASN A 19 20.28 11.60 4.00
CA ASN A 19 20.37 11.01 2.66
C ASN A 19 20.21 12.04 1.52
N TYR A 20 19.63 13.22 1.79
CA TYR A 20 19.32 14.24 0.77
C TYR A 20 20.52 15.11 0.36
N SER A 21 21.62 15.11 1.11
CA SER A 21 22.78 15.98 0.82
C SER A 21 23.71 15.45 -0.30
N ARG A 22 23.38 14.32 -0.94
CA ARG A 22 24.17 13.77 -2.05
C ARG A 22 23.35 13.71 -3.33
N LYS A 23 23.84 14.48 -4.32
CA LYS A 23 23.53 14.45 -5.77
C LYS A 23 22.37 15.33 -6.26
N LYS A 24 22.73 16.56 -6.62
CA LYS A 24 22.05 17.34 -7.67
C LYS A 24 22.79 17.13 -8.98
N THR A 25 22.22 16.35 -9.89
CA THR A 25 22.57 16.38 -11.32
C THR A 25 21.30 16.17 -12.12
N PHE A 26 20.95 17.17 -12.94
CA PHE A 26 19.91 17.07 -13.95
C PHE A 26 20.35 16.06 -15.02
N PHE A 27 19.67 14.91 -15.08
CA PHE A 27 19.87 13.91 -16.12
C PHE A 27 18.60 13.76 -16.97
N LYS A 28 18.82 13.74 -18.28
CA LYS A 28 17.85 13.49 -19.37
C LYS A 28 17.44 12.02 -19.29
N TYR A 29 16.14 11.73 -19.25
CA TYR A 29 15.58 10.41 -18.90
C TYR A 29 15.54 9.44 -20.09
N GLN A 30 16.10 8.23 -19.90
CA GLN A 30 15.90 7.05 -20.73
C GLN A 30 15.17 6.01 -19.84
N SER A 31 13.95 5.63 -20.24
CA SER A 31 12.96 4.90 -19.44
C SER A 31 13.35 3.49 -18.98
N SER A 32 14.48 2.95 -19.42
CA SER A 32 14.84 1.53 -19.29
C SER A 32 15.79 1.20 -18.13
N GLU A 33 16.46 2.16 -17.50
CA GLU A 33 17.56 1.83 -16.56
C GLU A 33 17.15 1.56 -15.11
N LEU A 34 15.96 2.00 -14.66
CA LEU A 34 15.54 1.86 -13.25
C LEU A 34 14.60 0.67 -12.98
N GLY A 35 14.06 0.01 -14.01
CA GLY A 35 13.15 -1.14 -13.86
C GLY A 35 11.80 -0.86 -13.18
N ILE A 36 11.51 0.39 -12.81
CA ILE A 36 10.30 0.74 -12.06
C ILE A 36 9.08 0.69 -12.98
N ARG A 37 8.10 -0.14 -12.63
CA ARG A 37 6.88 -0.36 -13.43
C ARG A 37 5.67 0.39 -12.89
N ALA A 38 5.61 0.59 -11.57
CA ALA A 38 4.49 1.22 -10.89
C ALA A 38 4.92 1.98 -9.62
N LEU A 39 4.02 2.80 -9.09
CA LEU A 39 4.13 3.47 -7.80
C LEU A 39 2.94 3.11 -6.91
N LEU A 40 3.24 2.92 -5.63
CA LEU A 40 2.25 2.96 -4.57
C LEU A 40 2.28 4.33 -3.90
N CYS A 41 1.31 5.19 -4.22
CA CYS A 41 1.27 6.58 -3.79
C CYS A 41 0.35 6.77 -2.57
N PRO A 42 0.83 7.25 -1.42
CA PRO A 42 0.01 7.40 -0.22
C PRO A 42 -1.06 8.48 -0.38
N VAL A 43 -2.29 8.17 0.03
CA VAL A 43 -3.38 9.14 0.14
C VAL A 43 -3.17 9.96 1.40
N VAL A 44 -2.89 11.26 1.23
CA VAL A 44 -2.54 12.17 2.32
C VAL A 44 -3.75 12.94 2.86
N SER A 45 -4.83 13.02 2.09
CA SER A 45 -6.10 13.62 2.53
C SER A 45 -7.27 13.14 1.66
N LYS A 46 -8.50 13.55 1.97
CA LYS A 46 -9.74 13.18 1.26
C LYS A 46 -9.67 13.35 -0.26
N ARG A 47 -8.86 14.28 -0.77
CA ARG A 47 -8.75 14.59 -2.20
C ARG A 47 -7.33 14.60 -2.72
N PHE A 48 -6.34 14.24 -1.91
CA PHE A 48 -4.94 14.37 -2.32
C PHE A 48 -4.15 13.11 -2.01
N TYR A 49 -3.25 12.76 -2.92
CA TYR A 49 -2.27 11.69 -2.75
C TYR A 49 -0.89 12.20 -3.18
N ASN A 50 0.17 11.79 -2.47
CA ASN A 50 1.51 12.27 -2.76
C ASN A 50 2.18 11.35 -3.77
N VAL A 51 2.69 11.94 -4.85
CA VAL A 51 3.42 11.22 -5.90
C VAL A 51 4.93 11.41 -5.81
N TRP A 52 5.40 12.21 -4.85
CA TRP A 52 6.81 12.46 -4.68
C TRP A 52 7.55 11.21 -4.21
N SER A 53 8.62 10.85 -4.92
CA SER A 53 9.60 9.84 -4.51
C SER A 53 11.00 10.36 -4.82
N PRO A 54 12.00 10.15 -3.96
CA PRO A 54 13.39 10.50 -4.27
C PRO A 54 13.97 9.64 -5.39
N GLU A 55 13.40 8.46 -5.63
CA GLU A 55 13.87 7.49 -6.63
C GLU A 55 13.28 7.74 -8.03
N THR A 56 12.18 8.49 -8.13
CA THR A 56 11.50 8.77 -9.40
C THR A 56 11.34 10.27 -9.61
N GLN A 57 11.76 10.79 -10.77
CA GLN A 57 11.49 12.18 -11.10
C GLN A 57 9.98 12.39 -11.25
N SER A 58 9.43 13.36 -10.49
CA SER A 58 7.98 13.56 -10.44
C SER A 58 7.36 13.94 -11.79
N CYS A 59 8.13 14.42 -12.76
CA CYS A 59 7.66 14.73 -14.12
C CYS A 59 7.23 13.51 -14.94
N ILE A 60 7.74 12.31 -14.62
CA ILE A 60 7.34 11.05 -15.27
C ILE A 60 5.88 10.70 -14.92
N ILE A 61 5.42 11.18 -13.77
CA ILE A 61 4.05 11.00 -13.28
C ILE A 61 3.18 12.08 -13.96
N GLY A 62 3.02 11.93 -15.27
CA GLY A 62 2.14 12.74 -16.10
C GLY A 62 0.68 12.53 -15.67
N ASN A 63 0.02 13.60 -15.27
CA ASN A 63 -1.40 13.60 -14.91
C ASN A 63 -2.24 13.32 -16.14
N ASN A 64 -2.65 12.07 -16.37
CA ASN A 64 -3.56 11.79 -17.47
C ASN A 64 -4.77 10.91 -17.14
N VAL A 65 -4.96 10.46 -15.89
CA VAL A 65 -6.22 9.79 -15.51
C VAL A 65 -6.59 10.17 -14.08
N SER A 66 -7.80 10.72 -13.91
CA SER A 66 -8.37 11.03 -12.59
C SER A 66 -8.46 9.74 -11.76
N SER A 67 -7.60 9.61 -10.75
CA SER A 67 -7.61 8.50 -9.78
C SER A 67 -8.80 8.64 -8.82
N LYS A 68 -10.00 8.34 -9.35
CA LYS A 68 -11.28 8.36 -8.63
C LYS A 68 -11.51 9.66 -7.83
N GLY A 69 -11.20 10.81 -8.45
CA GLY A 69 -11.40 12.13 -7.85
C GLY A 69 -10.32 12.59 -6.87
N HIS A 70 -9.22 11.84 -6.70
CA HIS A 70 -8.04 12.32 -5.97
C HIS A 70 -7.08 13.07 -6.91
N LEU A 71 -6.44 14.12 -6.40
CA LEU A 71 -5.48 14.96 -7.08
C LEU A 71 -4.06 14.66 -6.59
N SER A 72 -3.11 14.61 -7.52
CA SER A 72 -1.70 14.41 -7.19
C SER A 72 -1.11 15.64 -6.50
N VAL A 73 -0.29 15.45 -5.47
CA VAL A 73 0.62 16.47 -4.93
C VAL A 73 2.07 15.99 -5.02
N ARG A 74 3.01 16.94 -5.09
CA ARG A 74 4.45 16.67 -5.13
C ARG A 74 5.12 17.39 -3.97
N ASN A 75 4.97 16.85 -2.77
CA ASN A 75 5.50 17.49 -1.57
C ASN A 75 6.49 16.54 -0.85
N PRO A 76 7.78 16.92 -0.74
CA PRO A 76 8.78 16.11 -0.05
C PRO A 76 8.57 16.03 1.47
N SER A 77 7.74 16.91 2.04
CA SER A 77 7.37 16.87 3.46
C SER A 77 6.21 15.91 3.78
N LEU A 78 5.57 15.34 2.75
CA LEU A 78 4.50 14.36 2.90
C LEU A 78 5.05 12.94 2.70
N PRO A 79 4.33 11.90 3.18
CA PRO A 79 4.74 10.51 2.99
C PRO A 79 5.06 10.19 1.53
N VAL A 80 6.14 9.45 1.32
CA VAL A 80 6.76 9.25 0.01
C VAL A 80 6.01 8.18 -0.79
N ALA A 81 5.93 8.34 -2.11
CA ALA A 81 5.48 7.28 -3.01
C ALA A 81 6.54 6.18 -3.13
N ILE A 82 6.09 4.92 -3.12
CA ILE A 82 6.97 3.76 -3.13
C ILE A 82 7.08 3.21 -4.55
N PRO A 83 8.29 3.14 -5.13
CA PRO A 83 8.47 2.54 -6.44
C PRO A 83 8.43 1.02 -6.39
N MET A 84 7.66 0.42 -7.29
CA MET A 84 7.68 -1.00 -7.59
C MET A 84 8.72 -1.26 -8.69
N LYS A 85 9.89 -1.76 -8.31
CA LYS A 85 11.07 -1.99 -9.18
C LYS A 85 11.04 -3.31 -9.96
N TYR A 86 10.21 -4.26 -9.55
CA TYR A 86 10.21 -5.61 -10.11
C TYR A 86 8.79 -6.07 -10.43
N ARG A 87 8.62 -7.37 -10.61
CA ARG A 87 7.32 -8.01 -10.83
C ARG A 87 6.55 -8.32 -9.56
N ASN A 88 7.16 -8.19 -8.38
CA ASN A 88 6.51 -8.49 -7.12
C ASN A 88 6.74 -7.34 -6.13
N PHE A 89 5.74 -7.05 -5.31
CA PHE A 89 5.68 -5.94 -4.40
C PHE A 89 4.91 -6.32 -3.14
N SER A 90 5.66 -6.51 -2.06
CA SER A 90 5.16 -6.98 -0.77
C SER A 90 4.69 -5.84 0.12
N ILE A 91 3.55 -6.03 0.79
CA ILE A 91 2.88 -5.00 1.60
C ILE A 91 2.57 -5.55 2.98
N GLY A 92 2.99 -4.85 4.03
CA GLY A 92 2.73 -5.29 5.40
C GLY A 92 3.40 -4.45 6.48
N ILE A 93 3.38 -4.95 7.72
CA ILE A 93 4.05 -4.34 8.86
C ILE A 93 5.48 -4.87 8.98
N GLY A 94 6.44 -3.98 9.22
CA GLY A 94 7.83 -4.33 9.49
C GLY A 94 8.73 -4.34 8.26
N GLY A 95 10.04 -4.46 8.53
CA GLY A 95 11.13 -4.31 7.57
C GLY A 95 11.25 -5.27 6.37
N PRO A 96 10.67 -6.48 6.33
CA PRO A 96 10.83 -7.36 5.16
C PRO A 96 9.88 -7.01 4.00
N ASN A 97 8.95 -6.07 4.19
CA ASN A 97 8.02 -5.65 3.14
C ASN A 97 8.55 -4.43 2.38
N ASP A 98 8.29 -4.38 1.07
CA ASP A 98 8.58 -3.22 0.23
C ASP A 98 7.77 -2.00 0.69
N ALA A 99 6.48 -2.21 0.96
CA ALA A 99 5.60 -1.21 1.55
C ALA A 99 5.35 -1.48 3.03
N GLN A 100 6.06 -0.74 3.87
CA GLN A 100 5.92 -0.79 5.33
C GLN A 100 4.77 0.09 5.78
N LEU A 101 3.61 -0.52 6.02
CA LEU A 101 2.36 0.20 6.32
C LEU A 101 2.45 1.10 7.56
N GLU A 102 3.26 0.73 8.53
CA GLU A 102 3.45 1.50 9.78
C GLU A 102 4.09 2.88 9.59
N LEU A 103 4.73 3.12 8.44
CA LEU A 103 5.28 4.42 8.06
C LEU A 103 4.20 5.40 7.56
N TYR A 104 3.07 4.87 7.09
CA TYR A 104 1.98 5.66 6.48
C TYR A 104 0.79 5.85 7.42
N GLY A 105 0.68 5.04 8.47
CA GLY A 105 -0.32 5.19 9.51
C GLY A 105 -0.29 4.03 10.49
N LYS A 106 -0.89 4.23 11.66
CA LYS A 106 -1.03 3.18 12.67
C LYS A 106 -2.45 2.63 12.64
N CYS A 107 -2.60 1.32 12.55
CA CYS A 107 -3.90 0.65 12.53
C CYS A 107 -3.76 -0.76 13.11
N ASN A 108 -4.78 -1.21 13.84
CA ASN A 108 -4.84 -2.57 14.40
C ASN A 108 -5.21 -3.64 13.38
N TYR A 109 -5.75 -3.23 12.23
CA TYR A 109 -6.24 -4.11 11.17
C TYR A 109 -5.25 -4.19 10.01
N MET A 110 -3.97 -4.31 10.37
CA MET A 110 -2.86 -4.51 9.43
C MET A 110 -2.08 -5.74 9.86
N SER A 111 -1.52 -6.48 8.90
CA SER A 111 -0.83 -7.75 9.13
C SER A 111 0.65 -7.60 8.76
N ILE A 112 1.52 -8.42 9.34
CA ILE A 112 2.95 -8.41 9.03
C ILE A 112 3.20 -8.73 7.55
N LYS A 113 2.50 -9.73 6.99
CA LYS A 113 2.29 -9.91 5.54
C LYS A 113 0.81 -9.64 5.27
N HIS A 114 0.48 -8.53 4.64
CA HIS A 114 -0.91 -8.09 4.47
C HIS A 114 -1.41 -8.35 3.06
N ALA A 115 -0.64 -7.93 2.06
CA ALA A 115 -0.95 -8.16 0.66
C ALA A 115 0.33 -8.24 -0.18
N GLU A 116 0.17 -8.69 -1.41
CA GLU A 116 1.24 -8.80 -2.39
C GLU A 116 0.68 -8.38 -3.74
N ILE A 117 1.33 -7.44 -4.41
CA ILE A 117 1.00 -7.06 -5.78
C ILE A 117 2.05 -7.68 -6.67
N TYR A 118 1.60 -8.45 -7.65
CA TYR A 118 2.49 -8.99 -8.67
C TYR A 118 2.03 -8.58 -10.07
N TYR A 119 2.98 -8.49 -10.98
CA TYR A 119 2.74 -8.27 -12.39
C TYR A 119 2.81 -9.60 -13.13
N ASP A 120 1.75 -9.91 -13.88
CA ASP A 120 1.68 -11.06 -14.77
C ASP A 120 2.19 -10.65 -16.16
N ASP A 121 3.26 -11.29 -16.64
CA ASP A 121 3.80 -10.98 -17.98
C ASP A 121 3.01 -11.60 -19.12
N PHE A 122 2.16 -12.60 -18.89
CA PHE A 122 1.33 -13.18 -19.94
C PHE A 122 0.11 -12.31 -20.19
N GLU A 123 -0.62 -11.97 -19.12
CA GLU A 123 -1.82 -11.14 -19.20
C GLU A 123 -1.52 -9.63 -19.24
N HIS A 124 -0.27 -9.24 -18.95
CA HIS A 124 0.17 -7.85 -18.84
C HIS A 124 -0.63 -7.03 -17.80
N LEU A 125 -1.07 -7.67 -16.73
CA LEU A 125 -1.90 -7.07 -15.68
C LEU A 125 -1.21 -7.15 -14.31
N PHE A 126 -1.51 -6.17 -13.45
CA PHE A 126 -1.16 -6.27 -12.04
C PHE A 126 -2.30 -6.94 -11.27
N GLN A 127 -1.93 -7.86 -10.39
CA GLN A 127 -2.84 -8.62 -9.55
C GLN A 127 -2.43 -8.46 -8.08
N LEU A 128 -3.42 -8.29 -7.21
CA LEU A 128 -3.24 -8.22 -5.76
C LEU A 128 -3.77 -9.48 -5.11
N LEU A 129 -2.94 -10.09 -4.26
CA LEU A 129 -3.32 -11.17 -3.35
C LEU A 129 -3.45 -10.64 -1.94
N ASN A 130 -4.59 -10.93 -1.30
CA ASN A 130 -4.76 -10.69 0.11
C ASN A 130 -4.17 -11.85 0.92
N TYR A 131 -3.30 -11.54 1.88
CA TYR A 131 -2.82 -12.49 2.89
C TYR A 131 -3.28 -12.12 4.30
N SER A 132 -3.96 -10.98 4.45
CA SER A 132 -4.40 -10.50 5.75
C SER A 132 -5.66 -11.22 6.23
N CYS A 133 -5.67 -11.55 7.52
CA CYS A 133 -6.87 -11.96 8.26
C CYS A 133 -7.91 -10.85 8.44
N TYR A 134 -7.54 -9.59 8.16
CA TYR A 134 -8.45 -8.44 8.24
C TYR A 134 -9.08 -8.11 6.88
N GLY A 135 -8.49 -8.63 5.80
CA GLY A 135 -8.85 -8.35 4.42
C GLY A 135 -8.27 -7.04 3.89
N THR A 136 -8.38 -6.88 2.57
CA THR A 136 -7.86 -5.77 1.78
C THR A 136 -8.99 -5.18 0.94
N TYR A 137 -8.98 -3.88 0.67
CA TYR A 137 -9.88 -3.30 -0.33
C TYR A 137 -9.10 -2.84 -1.56
N VAL A 138 -9.61 -3.21 -2.73
CA VAL A 138 -9.23 -2.64 -4.03
C VAL A 138 -10.48 -2.03 -4.61
N ASP A 139 -10.50 -0.73 -4.82
CA ASP A 139 -11.61 -0.08 -5.54
C ASP A 139 -13.00 -0.31 -4.91
N ASN A 140 -13.03 -0.38 -3.58
CA ASN A 140 -14.17 -0.73 -2.72
C ASN A 140 -14.59 -2.21 -2.76
N VAL A 141 -13.98 -3.04 -3.60
CA VAL A 141 -14.11 -4.50 -3.54
C VAL A 141 -13.28 -5.01 -2.36
N PHE A 142 -13.91 -5.76 -1.46
CA PHE A 142 -13.25 -6.35 -0.30
C PHE A 142 -12.72 -7.74 -0.66
N ALA A 143 -11.41 -7.93 -0.65
CA ALA A 143 -10.78 -9.24 -0.70
C ALA A 143 -10.54 -9.77 0.71
N ALA A 144 -10.95 -11.01 0.96
CA ALA A 144 -10.69 -11.70 2.20
C ALA A 144 -10.52 -13.19 1.94
N ASN A 145 -9.73 -13.85 2.78
CA ASN A 145 -9.54 -15.29 2.68
C ASN A 145 -10.33 -15.94 3.82
N ASN A 146 -11.23 -16.86 3.47
CA ASN A 146 -12.12 -17.58 4.39
C ASN A 146 -11.41 -18.72 5.16
N GLU A 147 -10.13 -18.96 4.88
CA GLU A 147 -9.29 -19.94 5.57
C GLU A 147 -9.15 -19.67 7.08
N MET A 148 -9.45 -18.45 7.55
CA MET A 148 -9.36 -18.09 8.97
C MET A 148 -10.75 -17.83 9.55
N LYS A 149 -11.55 -18.89 9.80
CA LYS A 149 -12.74 -18.78 10.66
C LYS A 149 -12.31 -18.21 12.03
N PRO A 150 -12.68 -16.98 12.40
CA PRO A 150 -12.50 -16.50 13.76
C PRO A 150 -13.36 -17.36 14.68
N ASN A 151 -12.76 -18.12 15.59
CA ASN A 151 -13.52 -18.79 16.65
C ASN A 151 -14.13 -17.68 17.54
N PRO A 152 -15.46 -17.62 17.72
CA PRO A 152 -16.11 -16.54 18.49
C PRO A 152 -15.64 -16.48 19.95
N ASN A 153 -15.08 -17.56 20.49
CA ASN A 153 -14.50 -17.62 21.84
C ASN A 153 -13.00 -17.34 21.90
N ARG A 154 -12.35 -17.05 20.77
CA ARG A 154 -10.94 -16.66 20.69
C ARG A 154 -10.80 -15.50 19.70
N ALA A 155 -10.65 -14.28 20.21
CA ALA A 155 -10.16 -13.12 19.47
C ALA A 155 -8.67 -13.29 19.06
N ARG A 156 -8.30 -14.47 18.56
CA ARG A 156 -6.95 -14.88 18.24
C ARG A 156 -7.00 -15.75 16.99
N CYS A 157 -6.33 -15.27 15.95
CA CYS A 157 -5.97 -16.04 14.78
C CYS A 157 -5.24 -17.31 15.24
N GLU A 158 -5.88 -18.48 15.15
CA GLU A 158 -5.26 -19.78 15.40
C GLU A 158 -5.29 -20.60 14.12
N SER A 159 -4.15 -20.66 13.44
CA SER A 159 -3.93 -21.49 12.28
C SER A 159 -3.82 -22.96 12.70
N LYS A 160 -4.71 -23.83 12.24
CA LYS A 160 -4.47 -25.29 12.28
C LYS A 160 -3.80 -25.73 10.99
N LYS A 161 -2.55 -26.19 11.13
CA LYS A 161 -1.79 -27.10 10.24
C LYS A 161 -1.60 -26.67 8.77
N PHE A 162 -0.86 -25.58 8.58
CA PHE A 162 0.16 -25.53 7.53
C PHE A 162 1.47 -25.10 8.22
N ARG A 163 2.59 -25.78 7.94
CA ARG A 163 3.89 -25.50 8.57
C ARG A 163 4.47 -24.19 8.03
N ILE A 164 3.97 -23.08 8.55
CA ILE A 164 4.61 -21.76 8.52
C ILE A 164 4.63 -21.28 9.97
N ASP A 165 5.78 -20.79 10.42
CA ASP A 165 6.17 -20.67 11.82
C ASP A 165 5.20 -19.88 12.73
N PRO A 166 5.10 -20.19 14.04
CA PRO A 166 4.00 -19.81 14.93
C PRO A 166 4.00 -18.36 15.44
N ALA A 167 4.67 -17.44 14.75
CA ALA A 167 5.01 -16.12 15.30
C ALA A 167 4.51 -14.93 14.46
N GLN A 168 3.30 -14.99 13.89
CA GLN A 168 2.64 -13.80 13.33
C GLN A 168 1.55 -13.29 14.29
N LYS A 169 2.02 -12.85 15.47
CA LYS A 169 1.20 -12.23 16.51
C LYS A 169 0.57 -10.97 15.92
N CYS A 170 -0.77 -10.93 15.85
CA CYS A 170 -1.50 -9.69 15.62
C CYS A 170 -1.16 -8.74 16.77
N VAL A 171 -0.27 -7.77 16.51
CA VAL A 171 0.12 -6.79 17.53
C VAL A 171 -1.01 -5.76 17.60
N VAL A 172 -1.95 -5.96 18.52
CA VAL A 172 -2.92 -4.93 18.88
C VAL A 172 -2.13 -3.80 19.57
N ARG A 173 -1.92 -2.70 18.87
CA ARG A 173 -1.37 -1.46 19.45
C ARG A 173 -2.56 -0.54 19.73
N SER A 174 -2.73 -0.14 20.98
CA SER A 174 -3.80 0.74 21.49
C SER A 174 -3.76 2.15 20.87
N HIS A 175 -4.11 2.23 19.59
CA HIS A 175 -4.37 3.46 18.86
C HIS A 175 -5.85 3.49 18.49
N ALA A 176 -6.51 4.60 18.78
CA ALA A 176 -7.91 4.82 18.43
C ALA A 176 -8.02 4.90 16.90
N CYS A 177 -8.38 3.77 16.28
CA CYS A 177 -8.74 3.71 14.87
C CYS A 177 -10.24 3.46 14.77
N GLU A 178 -10.92 4.16 13.86
CA GLU A 178 -12.36 3.96 13.57
C GLU A 178 -12.62 2.71 12.71
N CYS A 179 -11.58 1.94 12.42
CA CYS A 179 -11.70 0.69 11.70
C CYS A 179 -12.53 -0.32 12.55
N VAL A 180 -13.64 -0.80 11.99
CA VAL A 180 -14.49 -1.83 12.60
C VAL A 180 -13.83 -3.20 12.42
N PRO A 181 -13.80 -4.06 13.46
CA PRO A 181 -13.30 -5.42 13.30
C PRO A 181 -13.99 -6.15 12.16
N SER A 182 -13.20 -6.83 11.32
CA SER A 182 -13.75 -7.72 10.29
C SER A 182 -14.42 -8.89 10.98
N THR A 183 -15.76 -8.93 10.97
CA THR A 183 -16.54 -10.05 11.48
C THR A 183 -16.39 -11.26 10.56
N VAL A 184 -16.65 -12.46 11.10
CA VAL A 184 -16.69 -13.72 10.33
C VAL A 184 -17.59 -13.56 9.09
N GLU A 185 -18.79 -12.98 9.29
CA GLU A 185 -19.77 -12.75 8.24
C GLU A 185 -19.24 -11.84 7.13
N LYS A 186 -18.51 -10.79 7.49
CA LYS A 186 -17.90 -9.88 6.53
C LYS A 186 -16.77 -10.53 5.76
N LEU A 187 -15.95 -11.36 6.42
CA LEU A 187 -14.88 -12.11 5.76
C LEU A 187 -15.46 -13.13 4.76
N ASN A 188 -16.59 -13.77 5.09
CA ASN A 188 -17.29 -14.69 4.19
C ASN A 188 -17.92 -14.00 2.97
N GLN A 189 -18.09 -12.68 3.01
CA GLN A 189 -18.56 -11.88 1.86
C GLN A 189 -17.39 -11.33 1.02
N GLY A 190 -16.16 -11.51 1.47
CA GLY A 190 -14.98 -11.05 0.74
C GLY A 190 -14.70 -11.92 -0.48
N TRP A 191 -14.10 -11.30 -1.50
CA TRP A 191 -13.61 -11.99 -2.67
C TRP A 191 -12.45 -12.92 -2.29
N GLU A 192 -12.62 -14.21 -2.57
CA GLU A 192 -11.61 -15.25 -2.40
C GLU A 192 -10.83 -15.40 -3.71
N GLY A 193 -9.74 -14.64 -3.90
CA GLY A 193 -8.93 -14.68 -5.11
C GLY A 193 -8.02 -13.48 -5.30
N SER A 194 -7.33 -13.42 -6.44
CA SER A 194 -6.61 -12.22 -6.85
C SER A 194 -7.59 -11.14 -7.33
N LEU A 195 -7.21 -9.87 -7.11
CA LEU A 195 -7.92 -8.70 -7.62
C LEU A 195 -7.03 -7.99 -8.64
N ILE A 196 -7.59 -7.62 -9.78
CA ILE A 196 -6.89 -6.81 -10.77
C ILE A 196 -6.69 -5.40 -10.19
N VAL A 197 -5.48 -4.86 -10.32
CA VAL A 197 -5.12 -3.51 -9.90
C VAL A 197 -4.66 -2.72 -11.12
N GLY A 198 -5.38 -1.65 -11.43
CA GLY A 198 -5.07 -0.78 -12.57
C GLY A 198 -4.43 0.54 -12.16
N HIS A 199 -3.97 1.29 -13.15
CA HIS A 199 -3.61 2.68 -12.95
C HIS A 199 -4.79 3.46 -12.35
N GLY A 200 -4.57 4.13 -11.23
CA GLY A 200 -5.58 4.89 -10.50
C GLY A 200 -6.43 4.08 -9.51
N SER A 201 -6.20 2.77 -9.37
CA SER A 201 -6.89 1.94 -8.37
C SER A 201 -6.60 2.43 -6.95
N VAL A 202 -7.64 2.47 -6.12
CA VAL A 202 -7.56 2.87 -4.71
C VAL A 202 -7.39 1.61 -3.86
N LEU A 203 -6.25 1.49 -3.20
CA LEU A 203 -5.92 0.38 -2.31
C LEU A 203 -6.10 0.82 -0.86
N ARG A 204 -6.71 -0.04 -0.03
CA ARG A 204 -6.84 0.21 1.42
C ARG A 204 -6.48 -1.02 2.23
N PHE A 205 -5.60 -0.79 3.19
CA PHE A 205 -5.12 -1.78 4.16
C PHE A 205 -5.40 -1.24 5.57
N GLY A 206 -6.44 -1.77 6.22
CA GLY A 206 -6.98 -1.18 7.44
C GLY A 206 -7.37 0.29 7.24
N CYS A 207 -6.70 1.19 7.95
CA CYS A 207 -6.97 2.62 7.91
C CYS A 207 -6.02 3.40 6.96
N VAL A 208 -5.03 2.75 6.34
CA VAL A 208 -4.09 3.36 5.39
C VAL A 208 -4.60 3.18 3.96
N LYS A 209 -4.46 4.21 3.13
CA LYS A 209 -4.91 4.22 1.73
C LYS A 209 -3.79 4.63 0.78
N PHE A 210 -3.80 4.04 -0.41
CA PHE A 210 -2.87 4.34 -1.49
C PHE A 210 -3.61 4.43 -2.82
N ILE A 211 -3.03 5.17 -3.76
CA ILE A 211 -3.35 5.12 -5.17
C ILE A 211 -2.24 4.34 -5.86
N PHE A 212 -2.60 3.30 -6.63
CA PHE A 212 -1.66 2.58 -7.47
C PHE A 212 -1.53 3.30 -8.82
N LEU A 213 -0.30 3.66 -9.22
CA LEU A 213 -0.05 4.28 -10.51
C LEU A 213 0.90 3.41 -11.34
N VAL A 214 0.50 3.05 -12.55
CA VAL A 214 1.41 2.45 -13.53
C VAL A 214 2.25 3.56 -14.15
N ILE A 215 3.58 3.41 -14.13
CA ILE A 215 4.54 4.36 -14.73
C ILE A 215 4.89 3.94 -16.16
N ASP A 216 5.00 2.64 -16.39
CA ASP A 216 5.40 2.12 -17.68
C ASP A 216 4.30 2.39 -18.72
N HIS A 217 4.56 3.35 -19.61
CA HIS A 217 3.63 3.78 -20.65
C HIS A 217 3.25 2.66 -21.62
N SER A 218 4.06 1.61 -21.75
CA SER A 218 3.73 0.44 -22.57
C SER A 218 2.62 -0.44 -21.97
N LEU A 219 2.34 -0.27 -20.67
CA LEU A 219 1.36 -1.05 -19.91
C LEU A 219 0.03 -0.32 -19.70
N ILE A 220 -0.07 0.93 -20.17
CA ILE A 220 -1.32 1.69 -20.13
C ILE A 220 -2.10 1.32 -21.39
N VAL A 221 -3.01 0.36 -21.27
CA VAL A 221 -3.94 0.01 -22.35
C VAL A 221 -4.93 1.17 -22.49
N THR A 222 -4.83 1.92 -23.61
CA THR A 222 -5.76 2.99 -24.01
C THR A 222 -7.06 2.42 -24.54
#